data_AF-A0A4Z1B6Q3-F1
#
_entry.id   AF-A0A4Z1B6Q3-F1
#
_cell.length_a   1.000
_cell.length_b   1.000
_cell.length_c   1.000
_cell.angle_alpha   90.00
_cell.angle_beta   90.00
_cell.angle_gamma   90.00
#
_symmetry.space_group_name_H-M   'P 1'
#
loop_
_entity.id
_entity.type
_entity.pdbx_description
1 polymer ?
#
loop_
_entity_poly.entity_id
_entity_poly.type
_entity_poly.pdbx_seq_one_letter_code
_entity_poly.pdbx_strand_id
1 'polypeptide(L)'
;MKAGANITIVSQQKNILIVFMNFNYLILSYFDENKRDLPWRYTKDPFCIWLSEIILQQTRVDQGMKFYNNFIQEFETIFDLANADEQKVLKLWQGLGYYSRARNLHFTAKMITDEYNGQFPDNFKDLKKLKGVGDYTAAAIASIVYNEAVPAVDGNMFRVFARYFNITDDISSPKTKKIFWDLGLEIIDKKRPGDFNQAVMDLGATICTPKQPKCEICPLNESCEALRLNRVNELPVKLKKTKISNRFLHFILIENEDKIALSKRIGNDVWKNLFTFPKIETETDLLDKGWILDQNLENNLTFIEEGKHILSHQNLFIKYWKLNVSLRDITNLQAENDFEMIALNDLEHYPLPKPIEKFINKHYLD
;
A
#
# COMPACT_ATOMS: atom_id res chain seq x y z
N MET A 1 -22.81 -21.72 -20.42
CA MET A 1 -23.10 -20.41 -21.06
C MET A 1 -22.30 -19.35 -20.29
N LYS A 2 -21.01 -19.22 -20.58
CA LYS A 2 -20.38 -18.18 -21.45
C LYS A 2 -20.63 -16.76 -20.94
N ALA A 3 -19.87 -16.34 -19.92
CA ALA A 3 -19.60 -14.93 -19.69
C ALA A 3 -18.66 -14.46 -20.80
N GLY A 4 -19.17 -13.58 -21.66
CA GLY A 4 -18.51 -13.07 -22.85
C GLY A 4 -17.36 -12.12 -22.53
N ALA A 5 -16.21 -12.70 -22.19
CA ALA A 5 -14.98 -12.14 -22.70
C ALA A 5 -14.90 -12.54 -24.18
N ASN A 6 -14.80 -11.56 -25.08
CA ASN A 6 -14.34 -11.82 -26.44
C ASN A 6 -12.84 -12.18 -26.34
N ILE A 7 -12.55 -13.35 -25.78
CA ILE A 7 -11.27 -14.02 -25.97
C ILE A 7 -11.31 -14.44 -27.42
N THR A 8 -10.97 -13.51 -28.32
CA THR A 8 -10.73 -13.80 -29.72
C THR A 8 -9.40 -14.53 -29.79
N ILE A 9 -9.35 -15.74 -29.24
CA ILE A 9 -8.21 -16.64 -29.34
C ILE A 9 -8.78 -17.95 -29.86
N VAL A 10 -8.44 -18.16 -31.13
CA VAL A 10 -8.43 -19.45 -31.82
C VAL A 10 -9.78 -20.14 -31.85
N SER A 11 -10.41 -20.06 -33.01
CA SER A 11 -11.44 -20.99 -33.45
C SER A 11 -11.12 -22.42 -32.97
N GLN A 12 -12.07 -23.03 -32.26
CA GLN A 12 -12.16 -24.42 -31.80
C GLN A 12 -11.78 -24.67 -30.33
N GLN A 13 -12.81 -24.99 -29.53
CA GLN A 13 -12.77 -25.36 -28.11
C GLN A 13 -11.79 -26.49 -27.75
N LYS A 14 -11.20 -27.20 -28.71
CA LYS A 14 -10.17 -28.23 -28.48
C LYS A 14 -8.76 -27.67 -28.20
N ASN A 15 -8.48 -26.41 -28.56
CA ASN A 15 -7.14 -25.83 -28.41
C ASN A 15 -6.92 -25.02 -27.13
N ILE A 16 -7.99 -24.62 -26.42
CA ILE A 16 -7.86 -23.71 -25.26
C ILE A 16 -7.21 -24.39 -24.04
N LEU A 17 -7.53 -25.66 -23.79
CA LEU A 17 -6.89 -26.45 -22.74
C LEU A 17 -5.39 -26.60 -22.99
N ILE A 18 -4.99 -26.82 -24.25
CA ILE A 18 -3.58 -26.92 -24.64
C ILE A 18 -2.88 -25.58 -24.39
N VAL A 19 -3.52 -24.46 -24.75
CA VAL A 19 -2.98 -23.10 -24.49
C VAL A 19 -2.79 -22.87 -22.99
N PHE A 20 -3.75 -23.24 -22.16
CA PHE A 20 -3.66 -23.07 -20.70
C PHE A 20 -2.60 -23.99 -20.08
N MET A 21 -2.55 -25.25 -20.49
CA MET A 21 -1.52 -26.19 -20.04
C MET A 21 -0.12 -25.71 -20.44
N ASN A 22 0.05 -25.21 -21.66
CA ASN A 22 1.32 -24.66 -22.13
C ASN A 22 1.71 -23.39 -21.34
N PHE A 23 0.76 -22.47 -21.11
CA PHE A 23 1.01 -21.28 -20.28
C PHE A 23 1.48 -21.66 -18.88
N ASN A 24 0.77 -22.58 -18.21
CA ASN A 24 1.12 -23.05 -16.87
C ASN A 24 2.50 -23.68 -16.84
N TYR A 25 2.78 -24.57 -17.80
CA TYR A 25 4.08 -25.22 -17.90
C TYR A 25 5.21 -24.20 -18.06
N LEU A 26 5.09 -23.26 -18.99
CA LEU A 26 6.12 -22.24 -19.26
C LEU A 26 6.34 -21.32 -18.06
N ILE A 27 5.26 -20.85 -17.43
CA ILE A 27 5.38 -19.89 -16.33
C ILE A 27 5.91 -20.53 -15.05
N LEU A 28 5.48 -21.76 -14.75
CA LEU A 28 5.97 -22.50 -13.57
C LEU A 28 7.42 -22.95 -13.75
N SER A 29 7.80 -23.43 -14.94
CA SER A 29 9.18 -23.81 -15.24
C SER A 29 10.12 -22.61 -15.09
N TYR A 30 9.72 -21.45 -15.64
CA TYR A 30 10.47 -20.22 -15.46
C TYR A 30 10.58 -19.82 -13.98
N PHE A 31 9.50 -19.93 -13.21
CA PHE A 31 9.50 -19.61 -11.78
C PHE A 31 10.40 -20.53 -10.97
N ASP A 32 10.43 -21.83 -11.26
CA ASP A 32 11.30 -22.78 -10.56
C ASP A 32 12.78 -22.44 -10.71
N GLU A 33 13.18 -21.93 -11.89
CA GLU A 33 14.55 -21.52 -12.17
C GLU A 33 14.88 -20.09 -11.74
N ASN A 34 13.90 -19.18 -11.75
CA ASN A 34 14.14 -17.73 -11.67
C ASN A 34 13.39 -17.01 -10.53
N LYS A 35 12.68 -17.74 -9.65
CA LYS A 35 11.98 -17.11 -8.52
C LYS A 35 12.93 -16.25 -7.70
N ARG A 36 12.47 -15.05 -7.38
CA ARG A 36 13.21 -14.12 -6.51
C ARG A 36 13.38 -14.71 -5.11
N ASP A 37 14.57 -14.51 -4.57
CA ASP A 37 14.92 -14.76 -3.17
C ASP A 37 14.28 -13.67 -2.30
N LEU A 38 13.22 -14.03 -1.57
CA LEU A 38 12.46 -13.13 -0.72
C LEU A 38 12.16 -13.84 0.61
N PRO A 39 12.33 -13.17 1.76
CA PRO A 39 12.30 -13.84 3.06
C PRO A 39 10.95 -14.51 3.36
N TRP A 40 9.84 -13.88 2.97
CA TRP A 40 8.49 -14.45 3.11
C TRP A 40 8.22 -15.67 2.22
N ARG A 41 9.11 -16.05 1.29
CA ARG A 41 8.95 -17.27 0.47
C ARG A 41 9.49 -18.54 1.13
N TYR A 42 10.24 -18.40 2.22
CA TYR A 42 10.83 -19.53 2.94
C TYR A 42 9.96 -20.03 4.10
N THR A 43 8.75 -19.48 4.23
CA THR A 43 7.80 -19.84 5.27
C THR A 43 6.42 -20.09 4.68
N LYS A 44 5.62 -20.90 5.37
CA LYS A 44 4.19 -21.06 5.13
C LYS A 44 3.35 -20.53 6.29
N ASP A 45 3.97 -19.83 7.24
CA ASP A 45 3.25 -19.18 8.32
C ASP A 45 2.29 -18.11 7.76
N PRO A 46 0.96 -18.25 7.97
CA PRO A 46 -0.02 -17.29 7.50
C PRO A 46 0.26 -15.87 7.98
N PHE A 47 0.79 -15.68 9.20
CA PHE A 47 1.12 -14.36 9.73
C PHE A 47 2.21 -13.68 8.91
N CYS A 48 3.33 -14.37 8.68
CA CYS A 48 4.42 -13.88 7.84
C CYS A 48 3.97 -13.55 6.41
N ILE A 49 3.19 -14.44 5.77
CA ILE A 49 2.69 -14.22 4.40
C ILE A 49 1.75 -13.02 4.38
N TRP A 50 0.76 -12.96 5.26
CA TRP A 50 -0.17 -11.85 5.35
C TRP A 50 0.53 -10.51 5.58
N LEU A 51 1.49 -10.46 6.52
CA LEU A 51 2.28 -9.26 6.80
C LEU A 51 2.99 -8.77 5.53
N SER A 52 3.66 -9.67 4.80
CA SER A 52 4.34 -9.33 3.55
C SER A 52 3.38 -8.78 2.50
N GLU A 53 2.20 -9.40 2.34
CA GLU A 53 1.19 -8.98 1.38
C GLU A 53 0.64 -7.59 1.72
N ILE A 54 0.38 -7.30 3.00
CA ILE A 54 -0.08 -5.97 3.42
C ILE A 54 1.02 -4.92 3.23
N ILE A 55 2.28 -5.23 3.55
CA ILE A 55 3.42 -4.32 3.34
C ILE A 55 3.61 -4.00 1.86
N LEU A 56 3.47 -4.98 0.97
CA LEU A 56 3.71 -4.82 -0.46
C LEU A 56 2.57 -4.17 -1.24
N GLN A 57 1.40 -3.96 -0.61
CA GLN A 57 0.33 -3.17 -1.23
C GLN A 57 0.83 -1.78 -1.64
N GLN A 58 0.85 -1.49 -2.94
CA GLN A 58 1.33 -0.21 -3.51
C GLN A 58 2.75 0.17 -3.05
N THR A 59 3.57 -0.82 -2.70
CA THR A 59 4.93 -0.64 -2.20
C THR A 59 5.86 -1.54 -3.00
N ARG A 60 7.03 -1.04 -3.41
CA ARG A 60 8.01 -1.86 -4.12
C ARG A 60 8.70 -2.83 -3.17
N VAL A 61 9.18 -3.95 -3.70
CA VAL A 61 9.78 -5.03 -2.90
C VAL A 61 11.05 -4.61 -2.17
N ASP A 62 11.91 -3.83 -2.83
CA ASP A 62 13.13 -3.26 -2.26
C ASP A 62 12.83 -2.41 -1.00
N GLN A 63 11.82 -1.55 -1.07
CA GLN A 63 11.38 -0.75 0.06
C GLN A 63 10.71 -1.63 1.13
N GLY A 64 9.79 -2.52 0.72
CA GLY A 64 9.01 -3.36 1.62
C GLY A 64 9.85 -4.35 2.44
N MET A 65 10.96 -4.84 1.89
CA MET A 65 11.82 -5.83 2.54
C MET A 65 12.38 -5.34 3.88
N LYS A 66 12.85 -4.08 3.95
CA LYS A 66 13.33 -3.49 5.20
C LYS A 66 12.23 -3.46 6.28
N PHE A 67 11.02 -3.08 5.89
CA PHE A 67 9.89 -3.01 6.83
C PHE A 67 9.47 -4.40 7.28
N TYR A 68 9.38 -5.36 6.36
CA TYR A 68 9.05 -6.74 6.70
C TYR A 68 10.03 -7.30 7.74
N ASN A 69 11.34 -7.16 7.50
CA ASN A 69 12.37 -7.65 8.42
C ASN A 69 12.26 -7.00 9.81
N ASN A 70 12.06 -5.69 9.88
CA ASN A 70 11.89 -4.99 11.15
C ASN A 70 10.63 -5.46 11.90
N PHE A 71 9.53 -5.71 11.17
CA PHE A 71 8.28 -6.17 11.78
C PHE A 71 8.40 -7.59 12.33
N ILE A 72 8.99 -8.53 11.61
CA ILE A 72 9.15 -9.91 12.10
C ILE A 72 10.20 -10.02 13.21
N GLN A 73 11.16 -9.11 13.25
CA GLN A 73 12.12 -9.03 14.36
C GLN A 73 11.45 -8.52 15.63
N GLU A 74 10.51 -7.58 15.51
CA GLU A 74 9.79 -7.01 16.65
C GLU A 74 8.60 -7.85 17.10
N PHE A 75 7.89 -8.47 16.16
CA PHE A 75 6.69 -9.26 16.39
C PHE A 75 6.88 -10.64 15.77
N GLU A 76 7.29 -11.62 16.59
CA GLU A 76 7.54 -12.98 16.13
C GLU A 76 6.22 -13.70 15.77
N THR A 77 5.15 -13.39 16.50
CA THR A 77 3.83 -14.01 16.33
C THR A 77 2.72 -12.97 16.15
N ILE A 78 1.56 -13.45 15.69
CA ILE A 78 0.34 -12.63 15.61
C ILE A 78 -0.09 -12.09 16.98
N PHE A 79 0.21 -12.81 18.08
CA PHE A 79 -0.10 -12.38 19.44
C PHE A 79 0.76 -11.19 19.87
N ASP A 80 2.03 -11.15 19.48
CA ASP A 80 2.92 -10.02 19.77
C ASP A 80 2.42 -8.75 19.07
N LEU A 81 2.03 -8.87 17.79
CA LEU A 81 1.46 -7.75 17.04
C LEU A 81 0.10 -7.31 17.61
N ALA A 82 -0.76 -8.24 18.04
CA ALA A 82 -2.07 -7.92 18.60
C ALA A 82 -1.97 -7.20 19.95
N ASN A 83 -1.00 -7.57 20.78
CA ASN A 83 -0.77 -6.99 22.10
C ASN A 83 -0.03 -5.64 22.07
N ALA A 84 0.56 -5.28 20.92
CA ALA A 84 1.34 -4.06 20.79
C ALA A 84 0.49 -2.78 20.91
N ASP A 85 1.11 -1.70 21.38
CA ASP A 85 0.51 -0.37 21.27
C ASP A 85 0.43 0.07 19.81
N GLU A 86 -0.69 0.68 19.42
CA GLU A 86 -0.87 1.15 18.03
C GLU A 86 0.22 2.15 17.63
N GLN A 87 0.69 2.97 18.59
CA GLN A 87 1.77 3.93 18.34
C GLN A 87 3.06 3.22 17.92
N LYS A 88 3.42 2.10 18.56
CA LYS A 88 4.59 1.29 18.21
C LYS A 88 4.46 0.70 16.80
N VAL A 89 3.28 0.16 16.47
CA VAL A 89 3.00 -0.36 15.12
C VAL A 89 3.11 0.75 14.06
N LEU A 90 2.55 1.93 14.32
CA LEU A 90 2.64 3.07 13.41
C LEU A 90 4.08 3.59 13.27
N LYS A 91 4.88 3.51 14.34
CA LYS A 91 6.28 3.90 14.34
C LYS A 91 7.12 2.98 13.46
N LEU A 92 6.95 1.66 13.60
CA LEU A 92 7.60 0.70 12.70
C LEU A 92 7.17 0.87 11.24
N TRP A 93 5.93 1.32 11.01
CA TRP A 93 5.40 1.62 9.67
C TRP A 93 5.85 2.98 9.12
N GLN A 94 6.54 3.81 9.91
CA GLN A 94 6.91 5.18 9.54
C GLN A 94 7.75 5.20 8.26
N GLY A 95 7.30 6.00 7.27
CA GLY A 95 7.98 6.12 5.98
C GLY A 95 7.46 5.19 4.88
N LEU A 96 6.66 4.16 5.21
CA LEU A 96 6.05 3.26 4.21
C LEU A 96 4.83 3.86 3.52
N GLY A 97 4.14 4.80 4.18
CA GLY A 97 2.94 5.44 3.66
C GLY A 97 1.68 4.55 3.74
N TYR A 98 0.53 5.12 3.35
CA TYR A 98 -0.79 4.47 3.47
C TYR A 98 -1.03 3.87 4.87
N TYR A 99 -0.91 4.67 5.93
CA TYR A 99 -0.98 4.23 7.33
C TYR A 99 -2.31 3.57 7.74
N SER A 100 -3.37 3.67 6.92
CA SER A 100 -4.56 2.84 7.11
C SER A 100 -4.25 1.35 7.02
N ARG A 101 -3.23 0.94 6.25
CA ARG A 101 -2.75 -0.44 6.20
C ARG A 101 -2.22 -0.90 7.55
N ALA A 102 -1.35 -0.12 8.20
CA ALA A 102 -0.84 -0.42 9.54
C ALA A 102 -1.94 -0.55 10.59
N ARG A 103 -2.91 0.38 10.58
CA ARG A 103 -4.04 0.35 11.52
C ARG A 103 -4.96 -0.84 11.26
N ASN A 104 -5.23 -1.16 10.00
CA ASN A 104 -6.04 -2.31 9.65
C ASN A 104 -5.30 -3.62 9.96
N LEU A 105 -3.99 -3.68 9.73
CA LEU A 105 -3.12 -4.79 10.12
C LEU A 105 -3.25 -5.03 11.62
N HIS A 106 -3.03 -4.01 12.45
CA HIS A 106 -3.12 -4.12 13.90
C HIS A 106 -4.53 -4.52 14.38
N PHE A 107 -5.58 -3.89 13.84
CA PHE A 107 -6.96 -4.25 14.12
C PHE A 107 -7.25 -5.72 13.78
N THR A 108 -6.79 -6.17 12.62
CA THR A 108 -7.01 -7.56 12.17
C THR A 108 -6.17 -8.55 12.98
N ALA A 109 -4.99 -8.18 13.47
CA ALA A 109 -4.23 -9.01 14.39
C ALA A 109 -4.99 -9.26 15.70
N LYS A 110 -5.60 -8.21 16.27
CA LYS A 110 -6.51 -8.33 17.43
C LYS A 110 -7.71 -9.23 17.12
N MET A 111 -8.38 -8.99 15.99
CA MET A 111 -9.49 -9.84 15.56
C MET A 111 -9.10 -11.32 15.43
N ILE A 112 -7.94 -11.63 14.83
CA ILE A 112 -7.48 -13.02 14.65
C ILE A 112 -7.18 -13.67 15.99
N THR A 113 -6.56 -12.94 16.92
CA THR A 113 -6.23 -13.46 18.25
C THR A 113 -7.48 -13.67 19.11
N ASP A 114 -8.40 -12.70 19.11
CA ASP A 114 -9.60 -12.71 19.95
C ASP A 114 -10.71 -13.62 19.41
N GLU A 115 -10.98 -13.59 18.09
CA GLU A 115 -12.12 -14.30 17.48
C GLU A 115 -11.73 -15.65 16.87
N TYR A 116 -10.46 -15.83 16.48
CA TYR A 116 -9.97 -17.03 15.79
C TYR A 116 -8.85 -17.75 16.56
N ASN A 117 -8.61 -17.42 17.82
CA ASN A 117 -7.59 -18.03 18.68
C ASN A 117 -6.18 -18.04 18.04
N GLY A 118 -5.84 -16.97 17.31
CA GLY A 118 -4.55 -16.84 16.64
C GLY A 118 -4.44 -17.59 15.30
N GLN A 119 -5.50 -18.25 14.83
CA GLN A 119 -5.50 -18.98 13.58
C GLN A 119 -6.14 -18.17 12.45
N PHE A 120 -5.44 -18.05 11.33
CA PHE A 120 -6.02 -17.40 10.15
C PHE A 120 -7.10 -18.31 9.53
N PRO A 121 -8.19 -17.75 8.98
CA PRO A 121 -9.10 -18.50 8.13
C PRO A 121 -8.36 -19.14 6.96
N ASP A 122 -8.73 -20.37 6.61
CA ASP A 122 -8.01 -21.22 5.67
C ASP A 122 -8.52 -21.15 4.22
N ASN A 123 -9.47 -20.25 3.95
CA ASN A 123 -10.10 -20.12 2.65
C ASN A 123 -10.32 -18.66 2.27
N PHE A 124 -10.33 -18.40 0.96
CA PHE A 124 -10.46 -17.10 0.33
C PHE A 124 -11.68 -16.32 0.83
N LYS A 125 -12.82 -17.00 0.95
CA LYS A 125 -14.09 -16.36 1.32
C LYS A 125 -14.02 -15.78 2.73
N ASP A 126 -13.42 -16.50 3.67
CA ASP A 126 -13.32 -16.06 5.06
C ASP A 126 -12.14 -15.10 5.27
N LEU A 127 -11.00 -15.32 4.61
CA LEU A 127 -9.87 -14.38 4.59
C LEU A 127 -10.29 -12.99 4.12
N LYS A 128 -11.15 -12.91 3.10
CA LYS A 128 -11.66 -11.64 2.55
C LYS A 128 -12.54 -10.86 3.54
N LYS A 129 -13.04 -11.47 4.62
CA LYS A 129 -13.80 -10.76 5.66
C LYS A 129 -12.90 -9.94 6.58
N LEU A 130 -11.60 -10.25 6.63
CA LEU A 130 -10.65 -9.55 7.48
C LEU A 130 -10.43 -8.10 7.01
N LYS A 131 -10.28 -7.18 7.96
CA LYS A 131 -10.14 -5.76 7.65
C LYS A 131 -8.81 -5.49 6.94
N GLY A 132 -8.88 -4.77 5.82
CA GLY A 132 -7.71 -4.49 4.98
C GLY A 132 -7.30 -5.64 4.06
N VAL A 133 -8.02 -6.76 4.07
CA VAL A 133 -7.82 -7.88 3.16
C VAL A 133 -8.86 -7.79 2.04
N GLY A 134 -8.41 -7.39 0.84
CA GLY A 134 -9.23 -7.39 -0.38
C GLY A 134 -9.13 -8.69 -1.18
N ASP A 135 -9.78 -8.74 -2.34
CA ASP A 135 -9.76 -9.92 -3.24
C ASP A 135 -8.35 -10.44 -3.51
N TYR A 136 -7.42 -9.54 -3.85
CA TYR A 136 -6.03 -9.90 -4.12
C TYR A 136 -5.35 -10.54 -2.90
N THR A 137 -5.39 -9.89 -1.73
CA THR A 137 -4.66 -10.38 -0.54
C THR A 137 -5.26 -11.66 -0.01
N ALA A 138 -6.59 -11.81 -0.02
CA ALA A 138 -7.26 -13.05 0.34
C ALA A 138 -6.84 -14.19 -0.59
N ALA A 139 -6.81 -13.94 -1.90
CA ALA A 139 -6.40 -14.93 -2.90
C ALA A 139 -4.92 -15.32 -2.78
N ALA A 140 -4.04 -14.35 -2.54
CA ALA A 140 -2.63 -14.59 -2.32
C ALA A 140 -2.41 -15.52 -1.11
N ILE A 141 -3.00 -15.20 0.05
CA ILE A 141 -2.86 -16.02 1.27
C ILE A 141 -3.49 -17.41 1.05
N ALA A 142 -4.71 -17.47 0.54
CA ALA A 142 -5.42 -18.74 0.30
C ALA A 142 -4.62 -19.69 -0.61
N SER A 143 -4.03 -19.16 -1.69
CA SER A 143 -3.28 -19.97 -2.64
C SER A 143 -1.87 -20.32 -2.17
N ILE A 144 -1.16 -19.44 -1.48
CA ILE A 144 0.22 -19.65 -1.01
C ILE A 144 0.26 -20.57 0.21
N VAL A 145 -0.64 -20.33 1.18
CA VAL A 145 -0.62 -21.00 2.48
C VAL A 145 -1.49 -22.26 2.46
N TYR A 146 -2.70 -22.14 1.94
CA TYR A 146 -3.73 -23.17 2.03
C TYR A 146 -3.94 -23.96 0.73
N ASN A 147 -3.15 -23.65 -0.31
CA ASN A 147 -3.23 -24.27 -1.65
C ASN A 147 -4.63 -24.19 -2.29
N GLU A 148 -5.44 -23.19 -1.93
CA GLU A 148 -6.72 -22.99 -2.59
C GLU A 148 -6.49 -22.46 -4.01
N ALA A 149 -7.13 -23.08 -5.00
CA ALA A 149 -6.97 -22.74 -6.41
C ALA A 149 -7.77 -21.48 -6.79
N VAL A 150 -7.32 -20.33 -6.31
CA VAL A 150 -7.94 -19.02 -6.53
C VAL A 150 -6.90 -18.03 -7.10
N PRO A 151 -7.25 -17.25 -8.14
CA PRO A 151 -6.30 -16.34 -8.78
C PRO A 151 -6.10 -15.06 -7.97
N ALA A 152 -4.84 -14.68 -7.73
CA ALA A 152 -4.48 -13.41 -7.11
C ALA A 152 -4.38 -12.30 -8.17
N VAL A 153 -5.53 -11.72 -8.54
CA VAL A 153 -5.59 -10.73 -9.63
C VAL A 153 -5.10 -9.35 -9.16
N ASP A 154 -3.86 -9.02 -9.52
CA ASP A 154 -3.23 -7.71 -9.28
C ASP A 154 -2.92 -6.95 -10.58
N GLY A 155 -2.23 -5.82 -10.48
CA GLY A 155 -1.80 -5.04 -11.64
C GLY A 155 -0.81 -5.78 -12.56
N ASN A 156 -0.03 -6.73 -12.03
CA ASN A 156 0.86 -7.58 -12.81
C ASN A 156 0.06 -8.60 -13.63
N MET A 157 -0.86 -9.33 -12.99
CA MET A 157 -1.75 -10.28 -13.66
C MET A 157 -2.60 -9.59 -14.72
N PHE A 158 -3.22 -8.44 -14.44
CA PHE A 158 -3.95 -7.67 -15.45
C PHE A 158 -3.10 -7.41 -16.70
N ARG A 159 -1.83 -7.03 -16.53
CA ARG A 159 -0.95 -6.71 -17.65
C ARG A 159 -0.48 -7.96 -18.39
N VAL A 160 -0.04 -8.99 -17.67
CA VAL A 160 0.42 -10.25 -18.26
C VAL A 160 -0.71 -10.88 -19.05
N PHE A 161 -1.90 -11.01 -18.47
CA PHE A 161 -3.05 -11.64 -19.12
C PHE A 161 -3.58 -10.77 -20.26
N ALA A 162 -3.66 -9.44 -20.10
CA ALA A 162 -4.09 -8.57 -21.19
C ALA A 162 -3.19 -8.72 -22.42
N ARG A 163 -1.86 -8.78 -22.22
CA ARG A 163 -0.91 -8.94 -23.32
C ARG A 163 -0.93 -10.35 -23.90
N TYR A 164 -0.86 -11.37 -23.04
CA TYR A 164 -0.81 -12.76 -23.50
C TYR A 164 -2.08 -13.15 -24.27
N PHE A 165 -3.25 -12.74 -23.78
CA PHE A 165 -4.54 -13.05 -24.39
C PHE A 165 -5.11 -11.93 -25.27
N ASN A 166 -4.36 -10.85 -25.52
CA ASN A 166 -4.79 -9.67 -26.28
C ASN A 166 -6.17 -9.11 -25.84
N ILE A 167 -6.39 -9.02 -24.52
CA ILE A 167 -7.63 -8.47 -23.94
C ILE A 167 -7.56 -6.94 -23.96
N THR A 168 -8.49 -6.31 -24.67
CA THR A 168 -8.53 -4.84 -24.88
C THR A 168 -9.51 -4.11 -23.96
N ASP A 169 -10.25 -4.83 -23.12
CA ASP A 169 -11.20 -4.25 -22.17
C ASP A 169 -10.49 -3.36 -21.14
N ASP A 170 -11.13 -2.25 -20.76
CA ASP A 170 -10.58 -1.31 -19.77
C ASP A 170 -10.52 -1.97 -18.38
N ILE A 171 -9.31 -2.19 -17.86
CA ILE A 171 -9.08 -2.84 -16.55
C ILE A 171 -9.57 -2.00 -15.37
N SER A 172 -9.98 -0.75 -15.61
CA SER A 172 -10.61 0.09 -14.58
C SER A 172 -12.07 -0.28 -14.32
N SER A 173 -12.73 -1.00 -15.22
CA SER A 173 -14.14 -1.39 -15.12
C SER A 173 -14.36 -2.63 -14.24
N PRO A 174 -15.38 -2.65 -13.35
CA PRO A 174 -15.74 -3.84 -12.58
C PRO A 174 -16.04 -5.07 -13.45
N LYS A 175 -16.64 -4.87 -14.64
CA LYS A 175 -16.93 -5.95 -15.59
C LYS A 175 -15.64 -6.63 -16.05
N THR A 176 -14.63 -5.84 -16.39
CA THR A 176 -13.32 -6.34 -16.82
C THR A 176 -12.62 -7.07 -15.69
N LYS A 177 -12.66 -6.56 -14.45
CA LYS A 177 -12.07 -7.28 -13.31
C LYS A 177 -12.64 -8.70 -13.15
N LYS A 178 -13.95 -8.86 -13.37
CA LYS A 178 -14.60 -10.18 -13.37
C LYS A 178 -14.09 -11.08 -14.50
N ILE A 179 -13.89 -10.54 -15.71
CA ILE A 179 -13.31 -11.30 -16.83
C ILE A 179 -11.94 -11.88 -16.46
N PHE A 180 -11.06 -11.07 -15.87
CA PHE A 180 -9.72 -11.53 -15.46
C PHE A 180 -9.78 -12.54 -14.31
N TRP A 181 -10.71 -12.36 -13.38
CA TRP A 181 -10.97 -13.34 -12.31
C TRP A 181 -11.43 -14.69 -12.87
N ASP A 182 -12.44 -14.69 -13.73
CA ASP A 182 -12.99 -15.90 -14.34
C ASP A 182 -11.91 -16.61 -15.19
N LEU A 183 -11.14 -15.86 -15.98
CA LEU A 183 -10.00 -16.40 -16.73
C LEU A 183 -8.92 -16.98 -15.81
N GLY A 184 -8.62 -16.29 -14.70
CA GLY A 184 -7.69 -16.76 -13.67
C GLY A 184 -8.11 -18.10 -13.08
N LEU A 185 -9.41 -18.30 -12.80
CA LEU A 185 -9.95 -19.56 -12.29
C LEU A 185 -9.84 -20.71 -13.32
N GLU A 186 -9.95 -20.39 -14.61
CA GLU A 186 -9.82 -21.40 -15.67
C GLU A 186 -8.36 -21.83 -15.87
N ILE A 187 -7.41 -20.91 -15.75
CA ILE A 187 -6.00 -21.16 -16.06
C ILE A 187 -5.18 -21.63 -14.87
N ILE A 188 -5.51 -21.24 -13.64
CA ILE A 188 -4.67 -21.50 -12.47
C ILE A 188 -4.29 -22.99 -12.34
N ASP A 189 -3.02 -23.25 -12.05
CA ASP A 189 -2.58 -24.61 -11.77
C ASP A 189 -3.16 -25.09 -10.43
N LYS A 190 -3.97 -26.15 -10.49
CA LYS A 190 -4.67 -26.68 -9.30
C LYS A 190 -3.76 -27.40 -8.32
N LYS A 191 -2.54 -27.78 -8.71
CA LYS A 191 -1.58 -28.46 -7.84
C LYS A 191 -0.64 -27.46 -7.17
N ARG A 192 -0.35 -26.34 -7.83
CA ARG A 192 0.59 -25.31 -7.38
C ARG A 192 -0.01 -23.90 -7.53
N PRO A 193 -1.19 -23.60 -6.94
CA PRO A 193 -1.86 -22.32 -7.17
C PRO A 193 -1.08 -21.13 -6.61
N GLY A 194 -0.42 -21.30 -5.46
CA GLY A 194 0.45 -20.29 -4.87
C GLY A 194 1.65 -19.95 -5.74
N ASP A 195 2.34 -20.97 -6.28
CA ASP A 195 3.47 -20.76 -7.19
C ASP A 195 3.01 -20.14 -8.50
N PHE A 196 1.86 -20.56 -9.04
CA PHE A 196 1.28 -19.97 -10.24
C PHE A 196 1.04 -18.46 -10.06
N ASN A 197 0.36 -18.07 -8.97
CA ASN A 197 0.10 -16.66 -8.67
C ASN A 197 1.41 -15.86 -8.54
N GLN A 198 2.39 -16.41 -7.81
CA GLN A 198 3.70 -15.77 -7.65
C GLN A 198 4.49 -15.68 -8.96
N ALA A 199 4.39 -16.70 -9.83
CA ALA A 199 5.04 -16.72 -11.14
C ALA A 199 4.49 -15.63 -12.06
N VAL A 200 3.16 -15.44 -12.09
CA VAL A 200 2.52 -14.35 -12.84
C VAL A 200 2.96 -12.98 -12.29
N MET A 201 3.00 -12.83 -10.96
CA MET A 201 3.46 -11.60 -10.31
C MET A 201 4.92 -11.29 -10.63
N ASP A 202 5.82 -12.27 -10.52
CA ASP A 202 7.26 -12.11 -10.80
C ASP A 202 7.50 -11.79 -12.27
N LEU A 203 6.84 -12.50 -13.18
CA LEU A 203 6.93 -12.24 -14.61
C LEU A 203 6.50 -10.81 -14.94
N GLY A 204 5.36 -10.37 -14.39
CA GLY A 204 4.89 -9.00 -14.57
C GLY A 204 5.88 -7.98 -13.99
N ALA A 205 6.41 -8.23 -12.79
CA ALA A 205 7.29 -7.30 -12.11
C ALA A 205 8.66 -7.12 -12.80
N THR A 206 9.18 -8.16 -13.45
CA THR A 206 10.59 -8.20 -13.90
C THR A 206 10.80 -8.30 -15.41
N ILE A 207 9.86 -8.92 -16.13
CA ILE A 207 9.96 -9.18 -17.58
C ILE A 207 8.88 -8.43 -18.35
N CYS A 208 7.61 -8.74 -18.08
CA CYS A 208 6.46 -8.12 -18.72
C CYS A 208 6.12 -6.81 -18.00
N THR A 209 7.05 -5.86 -17.96
CA THR A 209 6.93 -4.57 -17.23
C THR A 209 6.02 -3.57 -17.96
N PRO A 210 5.50 -2.52 -17.29
CA PRO A 210 4.64 -1.53 -17.94
C PRO A 210 5.31 -0.79 -19.10
N LYS A 211 6.59 -0.43 -18.95
CA LYS A 211 7.41 0.23 -19.96
C LYS A 211 8.62 -0.65 -20.28
N GLN A 212 8.98 -0.74 -21.55
CA GLN A 212 10.12 -1.53 -22.04
C GLN A 212 10.10 -2.98 -21.53
N PRO A 213 9.03 -3.75 -21.81
CA PRO A 213 8.99 -5.17 -21.46
C PRO A 213 10.07 -5.94 -22.21
N LYS A 214 10.68 -6.91 -21.53
CA LYS A 214 11.78 -7.72 -22.07
C LYS A 214 11.22 -8.92 -22.84
N CYS A 215 10.46 -8.66 -23.90
CA CYS A 215 9.76 -9.69 -24.66
C CYS A 215 10.69 -10.78 -25.20
N GLU A 216 11.89 -10.41 -25.66
CA GLU A 216 12.88 -11.33 -26.23
C GLU A 216 13.27 -12.49 -25.30
N ILE A 217 13.31 -12.25 -23.99
CA ILE A 217 13.65 -13.25 -22.97
C ILE A 217 12.42 -13.77 -22.20
N CYS A 218 11.22 -13.37 -22.61
CA CYS A 218 9.99 -13.78 -21.93
C CYS A 218 9.69 -15.25 -22.23
N PRO A 219 9.43 -16.11 -21.22
CA PRO A 219 9.09 -17.52 -21.44
C PRO A 219 7.78 -17.71 -22.22
N LEU A 220 6.96 -16.66 -22.32
CA LEU A 220 5.69 -16.66 -23.04
C LEU A 220 5.77 -16.01 -24.42
N ASN A 221 6.97 -15.66 -24.91
CA ASN A 221 7.15 -14.90 -26.15
C ASN A 221 6.44 -15.55 -27.34
N GLU A 222 6.72 -16.84 -27.60
CA GLU A 222 6.26 -17.56 -28.79
C GLU A 222 4.72 -17.65 -28.90
N SER A 223 4.02 -17.60 -27.77
CA SER A 223 2.55 -17.72 -27.71
C SER A 223 1.84 -16.44 -27.24
N CYS A 224 2.55 -15.31 -27.13
CA CYS A 224 1.97 -14.04 -26.69
C CYS A 224 1.25 -13.32 -27.85
N GLU A 225 -0.08 -13.21 -27.76
CA GLU A 225 -0.88 -12.59 -28.84
C GLU A 225 -0.59 -11.10 -29.04
N ALA A 226 -0.39 -10.33 -27.95
CA ALA A 226 -0.05 -8.92 -28.10
C ALA A 226 1.33 -8.72 -28.72
N LEU A 227 2.28 -9.65 -28.54
CA LEU A 227 3.57 -9.58 -29.22
C LEU A 227 3.40 -9.86 -30.70
N ARG A 228 2.70 -10.96 -31.05
CA ARG A 228 2.37 -11.32 -32.43
C ARG A 228 1.65 -10.20 -33.20
N LEU A 229 0.81 -9.44 -32.51
CA LEU A 229 0.01 -8.35 -33.09
C LEU A 229 0.66 -6.96 -32.95
N ASN A 230 1.87 -6.84 -32.39
CA ASN A 230 2.56 -5.58 -32.11
C ASN A 230 1.80 -4.60 -31.18
N ARG A 231 1.06 -5.12 -30.19
CA ARG A 231 0.19 -4.35 -29.26
C ARG A 231 0.66 -4.35 -27.81
N VAL A 232 1.85 -4.85 -27.51
CA VAL A 232 2.37 -4.97 -26.13
C VAL A 232 2.34 -3.64 -25.37
N ASN A 233 2.66 -2.53 -26.05
CA ASN A 233 2.69 -1.19 -25.45
C ASN A 233 1.32 -0.53 -25.30
N GLU A 234 0.28 -1.09 -25.92
CA GLU A 234 -1.11 -0.60 -25.82
C GLU A 234 -1.86 -1.23 -24.64
N LEU A 235 -1.34 -2.34 -24.11
CA LEU A 235 -2.03 -3.19 -23.14
C LEU A 235 -1.30 -3.20 -21.77
N PRO A 236 -2.06 -3.22 -20.66
CA PRO A 236 -3.52 -3.22 -20.58
C PRO A 236 -4.12 -1.82 -20.79
N VAL A 237 -5.36 -1.77 -21.30
CA VAL A 237 -6.11 -0.50 -21.44
C VAL A 237 -6.58 -0.02 -20.06
N LYS A 238 -6.25 1.22 -19.70
CA LYS A 238 -6.70 1.88 -18.47
C LYS A 238 -7.16 3.31 -18.76
N LEU A 239 -8.47 3.52 -18.85
CA LEU A 239 -9.04 4.82 -19.26
C LEU A 239 -9.23 5.78 -18.09
N LYS A 240 -9.64 5.28 -16.92
CA LYS A 240 -9.95 6.12 -15.77
C LYS A 240 -8.68 6.65 -15.09
N LYS A 241 -8.52 7.98 -15.09
CA LYS A 241 -7.50 8.69 -14.30
C LYS A 241 -8.05 9.07 -12.93
N THR A 242 -7.19 9.01 -11.91
CA THR A 242 -7.52 9.46 -10.55
C THR A 242 -7.58 10.98 -10.51
N LYS A 243 -8.67 11.56 -9.96
CA LYS A 243 -8.75 13.00 -9.70
C LYS A 243 -7.83 13.34 -8.52
N ILE A 244 -7.03 14.40 -8.67
CA ILE A 244 -6.12 14.90 -7.64
C ILE A 244 -6.70 16.22 -7.10
N SER A 245 -6.82 16.35 -5.78
CA SER A 245 -7.16 17.63 -5.13
C SER A 245 -5.92 18.30 -4.55
N ASN A 246 -5.95 19.61 -4.35
CA ASN A 246 -4.92 20.35 -3.65
C ASN A 246 -5.43 20.73 -2.25
N ARG A 247 -4.56 20.70 -1.24
CA ARG A 247 -4.85 21.11 0.13
C ARG A 247 -3.69 21.96 0.66
N PHE A 248 -3.99 22.97 1.47
CA PHE A 248 -3.02 23.92 1.99
C PHE A 248 -2.99 23.80 3.52
N LEU A 249 -1.86 23.36 4.05
CA LEU A 249 -1.65 23.07 5.46
C LEU A 249 -0.60 24.02 6.04
N HIS A 250 -0.99 24.77 7.06
CA HIS A 250 -0.11 25.64 7.82
C HIS A 250 0.19 24.96 9.16
N PHE A 251 1.42 24.48 9.33
CA PHE A 251 1.90 23.91 10.58
C PHE A 251 2.50 25.01 11.44
N ILE A 252 2.07 25.07 12.70
CA ILE A 252 2.47 26.07 13.68
C ILE A 252 3.38 25.40 14.70
N LEU A 253 4.62 25.84 14.73
CA LEU A 253 5.62 25.43 15.69
C LEU A 253 5.49 26.27 16.94
N ILE A 254 5.28 25.59 18.06
CA ILE A 254 5.22 26.17 19.38
C ILE A 254 6.28 25.45 20.19
N GLU A 255 7.25 26.20 20.68
CA GLU A 255 8.41 25.68 21.40
C GLU A 255 8.47 26.29 22.80
N ASN A 256 8.96 25.52 23.75
CA ASN A 256 9.32 26.01 25.07
C ASN A 256 10.51 25.22 25.59
N GLU A 257 11.66 25.89 25.76
CA GLU A 257 12.93 25.24 26.15
C GLU A 257 13.21 24.02 25.24
N ASP A 258 13.33 22.83 25.82
CA ASP A 258 13.60 21.57 25.12
C ASP A 258 12.31 20.81 24.75
N LYS A 259 11.18 21.51 24.59
CA LYS A 259 9.88 20.91 24.22
C LYS A 259 9.27 21.56 22.99
N ILE A 260 8.54 20.76 22.23
CA ILE A 260 7.81 21.17 21.03
C ILE A 260 6.38 20.65 21.04
N ALA A 261 5.43 21.45 20.57
CA ALA A 261 4.03 21.06 20.47
C ALA A 261 3.80 20.02 19.37
N LEU A 262 3.16 18.90 19.70
CA LEU A 262 2.62 17.93 18.75
C LEU A 262 1.14 17.66 19.00
N SER A 263 0.38 17.58 17.91
CA SER A 263 -1.03 17.18 17.86
C SER A 263 -1.17 15.79 17.26
N LYS A 264 -1.92 14.91 17.93
CA LYS A 264 -2.32 13.63 17.35
C LYS A 264 -3.48 13.83 16.39
N ARG A 265 -3.38 13.30 15.17
CA ARG A 265 -4.44 13.44 14.16
C ARG A 265 -5.58 12.45 14.38
N ILE A 266 -6.55 12.79 15.23
CA ILE A 266 -7.69 11.92 15.57
C ILE A 266 -8.75 11.80 14.46
N GLY A 267 -8.90 12.84 13.62
CA GLY A 267 -9.90 12.89 12.56
C GLY A 267 -9.70 11.83 11.47
N ASN A 268 -10.77 11.51 10.74
CA ASN A 268 -10.68 10.62 9.57
C ASN A 268 -10.09 11.37 8.36
N ASP A 269 -8.79 11.64 8.43
CA ASP A 269 -8.04 12.41 7.44
C ASP A 269 -6.69 11.75 7.11
N VAL A 270 -5.92 12.36 6.21
CA VAL A 270 -4.52 12.03 5.96
C VAL A 270 -3.76 11.97 7.29
N TRP A 271 -2.91 10.94 7.40
CA TRP A 271 -2.08 10.68 8.58
C TRP A 271 -2.87 10.51 9.89
N LYS A 272 -4.10 10.00 9.83
CA LYS A 272 -4.86 9.60 11.04
C LYS A 272 -4.00 8.78 12.01
N ASN A 273 -4.05 9.14 13.30
CA ASN A 273 -3.31 8.61 14.45
C ASN A 273 -1.79 8.84 14.44
N LEU A 274 -1.27 9.61 13.48
CA LEU A 274 0.10 10.12 13.54
C LEU A 274 0.14 11.48 14.23
N PHE A 275 1.35 11.92 14.58
CA PHE A 275 1.60 13.20 15.20
C PHE A 275 2.10 14.21 14.16
N THR A 276 1.59 15.43 14.25
CA THR A 276 2.05 16.59 13.47
C THR A 276 2.18 17.79 14.39
N PHE A 277 2.81 18.87 13.95
CA PHE A 277 2.61 20.15 14.62
C PHE A 277 1.13 20.55 14.62
N PRO A 278 0.67 21.41 15.55
CA PRO A 278 -0.62 22.09 15.46
C PRO A 278 -0.82 22.65 14.05
N LYS A 279 -2.02 22.46 13.49
CA LYS A 279 -2.27 22.79 12.08
C LYS A 279 -3.49 23.68 11.87
N ILE A 280 -3.38 24.55 10.88
CA ILE A 280 -4.48 25.29 10.29
C ILE A 280 -4.58 24.87 8.81
N GLU A 281 -5.79 24.68 8.32
CA GLU A 281 -6.02 24.31 6.92
C GLU A 281 -6.92 25.34 6.24
N THR A 282 -6.46 25.79 5.08
CA THR A 282 -7.02 26.91 4.31
C THR A 282 -7.41 26.45 2.90
N GLU A 283 -8.23 27.23 2.22
CA GLU A 283 -8.63 26.91 0.83
C GLU A 283 -7.56 27.32 -0.19
N THR A 284 -6.70 28.25 0.19
CA THR A 284 -5.61 28.78 -0.62
C THR A 284 -4.30 28.69 0.16
N ASP A 285 -3.19 29.07 -0.46
CA ASP A 285 -1.87 29.06 0.16
C ASP A 285 -1.64 30.18 1.20
N LEU A 286 -2.67 31.01 1.44
CA LEU A 286 -2.65 32.09 2.42
C LEU A 286 -3.20 31.60 3.76
N LEU A 287 -2.54 32.01 4.85
CA LEU A 287 -3.06 31.84 6.21
C LEU A 287 -4.06 32.97 6.48
N ASP A 288 -5.32 32.75 6.10
CA ASP A 288 -6.39 33.78 6.13
C ASP A 288 -7.51 33.51 7.15
N LYS A 289 -7.43 32.39 7.87
CA LYS A 289 -8.36 32.00 8.94
C LYS A 289 -7.69 31.11 9.97
N GLY A 290 -8.41 30.83 11.07
CA GLY A 290 -8.02 29.85 12.08
C GLY A 290 -7.59 30.51 13.39
N TRP A 291 -7.35 29.66 14.40
CA TRP A 291 -7.18 30.08 15.79
C TRP A 291 -6.06 31.11 16.02
N ILE A 292 -5.03 31.15 15.17
CA ILE A 292 -4.00 32.20 15.22
C ILE A 292 -4.62 33.59 15.04
N LEU A 293 -5.45 33.75 13.99
CA LEU A 293 -6.08 35.03 13.65
C LEU A 293 -7.21 35.35 14.62
N ASP A 294 -7.98 34.34 15.02
CA ASP A 294 -9.06 34.50 16.00
C ASP A 294 -8.54 35.03 17.35
N GLN A 295 -7.28 34.75 17.67
CA GLN A 295 -6.60 35.17 18.90
C GLN A 295 -5.65 36.38 18.72
N ASN A 296 -5.62 37.00 17.54
CA ASN A 296 -4.73 38.14 17.20
C ASN A 296 -3.23 37.83 17.37
N LEU A 297 -2.82 36.60 17.04
CA LEU A 297 -1.44 36.11 17.17
C LEU A 297 -0.64 36.19 15.86
N GLU A 298 -1.21 36.74 14.78
CA GLU A 298 -0.57 36.79 13.47
C GLU A 298 0.76 37.57 13.46
N ASN A 299 0.87 38.61 14.29
CA ASN A 299 2.10 39.39 14.42
C ASN A 299 3.23 38.63 15.13
N ASN A 300 2.90 37.50 15.79
CA ASN A 300 3.84 36.65 16.49
C ASN A 300 4.34 35.49 15.62
N LEU A 301 3.81 35.34 14.39
CA LEU A 301 4.24 34.31 13.45
C LEU A 301 5.48 34.73 12.67
N THR A 302 6.43 33.81 12.57
CA THR A 302 7.59 33.89 11.67
C THR A 302 7.53 32.73 10.68
N PHE A 303 7.52 33.02 9.38
CA PHE A 303 7.63 31.99 8.36
C PHE A 303 8.99 31.30 8.41
N ILE A 304 9.02 29.97 8.34
CA ILE A 304 10.25 29.18 8.37
C ILE A 304 10.56 28.67 6.96
N GLU A 305 9.72 27.77 6.46
CA GLU A 305 9.88 27.16 5.15
C GLU A 305 8.55 26.59 4.63
N GLU A 306 8.56 26.17 3.37
CA GLU A 306 7.44 25.51 2.73
C GLU A 306 7.88 24.25 2.00
N GLY A 307 6.91 23.39 1.69
CA GLY A 307 7.15 22.16 0.98
C GLY A 307 5.89 21.61 0.33
N LYS A 308 6.09 20.67 -0.61
CA LYS A 308 5.00 19.95 -1.27
C LYS A 308 5.12 18.47 -0.99
N HIS A 309 4.03 17.86 -0.53
CA HIS A 309 3.92 16.43 -0.34
C HIS A 309 2.87 15.84 -1.27
N ILE A 310 3.27 14.91 -2.13
CA ILE A 310 2.40 14.31 -3.15
C ILE A 310 1.86 12.98 -2.63
N LEU A 311 0.53 12.87 -2.56
CA LEU A 311 -0.21 11.64 -2.32
C LEU A 311 -0.93 11.21 -3.60
N SER A 312 -1.44 9.97 -3.65
CA SER A 312 -2.05 9.42 -4.88
C SER A 312 -3.28 10.18 -5.39
N HIS A 313 -4.00 10.84 -4.50
CA HIS A 313 -5.26 11.53 -4.81
C HIS A 313 -5.28 12.97 -4.29
N GLN A 314 -4.19 13.43 -3.65
CA GLN A 314 -4.10 14.78 -3.09
C GLN A 314 -2.65 15.31 -3.20
N ASN A 315 -2.49 16.59 -3.46
CA ASN A 315 -1.25 17.32 -3.23
C ASN A 315 -1.42 18.15 -1.96
N LEU A 316 -0.51 17.99 -1.01
CA LEU A 316 -0.44 18.81 0.19
C LEU A 316 0.63 19.88 -0.02
N PHE A 317 0.22 21.15 0.01
CA PHE A 317 1.10 22.29 0.09
C PHE A 317 1.22 22.65 1.57
N ILE A 318 2.44 22.68 2.07
CA ILE A 318 2.73 22.75 3.50
C ILE A 318 3.57 23.98 3.77
N LYS A 319 3.18 24.79 4.73
CA LYS A 319 3.97 25.90 5.27
C LYS A 319 4.22 25.72 6.75
N TYR A 320 5.43 26.02 7.20
CA TYR A 320 5.84 25.95 8.59
C TYR A 320 6.02 27.36 9.14
N TRP A 321 5.43 27.64 10.30
CA TRP A 321 5.45 28.94 10.95
C TRP A 321 5.87 28.76 12.40
N LYS A 322 6.81 29.56 12.89
CA LYS A 322 7.13 29.64 14.33
C LYS A 322 6.22 30.65 14.99
N LEU A 323 5.54 30.25 16.06
CA LEU A 323 4.74 31.14 16.90
C LEU A 323 5.54 31.51 18.14
N ASN A 324 5.89 32.80 18.27
CA ASN A 324 6.62 33.31 19.42
C ASN A 324 5.65 33.81 20.49
N VAL A 325 5.42 33.02 21.53
CA VAL A 325 4.45 33.30 22.60
C VAL A 325 5.03 32.95 23.97
N SER A 326 4.48 33.53 25.05
CA SER A 326 4.94 33.26 26.41
C SER A 326 4.47 31.88 26.91
N LEU A 327 5.11 31.32 27.95
CA LEU A 327 4.64 30.05 28.56
C LEU A 327 3.17 30.10 29.00
N ARG A 328 2.71 31.27 29.47
CA ARG A 328 1.31 31.48 29.87
C ARG A 328 0.38 31.31 28.67
N ASP A 329 0.76 31.89 27.53
CA ASP A 329 -0.01 31.80 26.30
C ASP A 329 0.00 30.37 25.74
N ILE A 330 1.13 29.65 25.83
CA ILE A 330 1.21 28.22 25.46
C ILE A 330 0.19 27.39 26.25
N THR A 331 0.08 27.64 27.56
CA THR A 331 -0.87 26.92 28.42
C THR A 331 -2.32 27.18 28.00
N ASN A 332 -2.67 28.43 27.68
CA ASN A 332 -4.00 28.78 27.19
C ASN A 332 -4.27 28.14 25.81
N LEU A 333 -3.30 28.22 24.91
CA LEU A 333 -3.36 27.62 23.59
C LEU A 333 -3.55 26.11 23.66
N GLN A 334 -2.90 25.44 24.61
CA GLN A 334 -3.04 24.00 24.82
C GLN A 334 -4.44 23.61 25.30
N ALA A 335 -5.10 24.46 26.09
CA ALA A 335 -6.47 24.22 26.53
C ALA A 335 -7.50 24.37 25.39
N GLU A 336 -7.20 25.24 24.43
CA GLU A 336 -8.09 25.57 23.31
C GLU A 336 -7.79 24.77 22.04
N ASN A 337 -6.59 24.21 21.93
CA ASN A 337 -6.10 23.49 20.76
C ASN A 337 -5.50 22.14 21.18
N ASP A 338 -5.88 21.07 20.49
CA ASP A 338 -5.51 19.69 20.81
C ASP A 338 -4.03 19.40 20.49
N PHE A 339 -3.11 19.81 21.38
CA PHE A 339 -1.69 19.50 21.31
C PHE A 339 -1.06 19.25 22.69
N GLU A 340 0.10 18.59 22.69
CA GLU A 340 0.91 18.32 23.87
C GLU A 340 2.34 18.81 23.66
N MET A 341 2.96 19.33 24.72
CA MET A 341 4.38 19.72 24.70
C MET A 341 5.26 18.49 24.94
N ILE A 342 5.91 18.01 23.89
CA ILE A 342 6.75 16.81 23.88
C ILE A 342 8.22 17.20 23.98
N ALA A 343 9.00 16.50 24.80
CA ALA A 343 10.44 16.73 24.87
C ALA A 343 11.11 16.38 23.53
N LEU A 344 12.08 17.18 23.09
CA LEU A 344 12.79 16.95 21.83
C LEU A 344 13.44 15.56 21.77
N ASN A 345 13.97 15.08 22.90
CA ASN A 345 14.57 13.75 23.02
C ASN A 345 13.56 12.60 22.92
N ASP A 346 12.27 12.86 23.13
CA ASP A 346 11.22 11.83 23.05
C ASP A 346 10.63 11.71 21.64
N LEU A 347 10.95 12.63 20.72
CA LEU A 347 10.36 12.68 19.37
C LEU A 347 10.54 11.39 18.57
N GLU A 348 11.60 10.62 18.83
CA GLU A 348 11.82 9.34 18.18
C GLU A 348 10.73 8.31 18.48
N HIS A 349 10.00 8.42 19.60
CA HIS A 349 8.92 7.51 19.97
C HIS A 349 7.59 7.82 19.29
N TYR A 350 7.47 8.99 18.64
CA TYR A 350 6.23 9.43 18.01
C TYR A 350 6.23 9.08 16.51
N PRO A 351 5.15 8.47 15.98
CA PRO A 351 5.02 8.21 14.56
C PRO A 351 4.66 9.50 13.81
N LEU A 352 5.61 9.96 13.00
CA LEU A 352 5.51 11.21 12.26
C LEU A 352 5.29 10.93 10.76
N PRO A 353 4.48 11.73 10.06
CA PRO A 353 4.45 11.65 8.61
C PRO A 353 5.73 12.24 8.03
N LYS A 354 6.15 11.72 6.88
CA LYS A 354 7.43 12.05 6.24
C LYS A 354 7.76 13.55 6.13
N PRO A 355 6.80 14.47 5.86
CA PRO A 355 7.11 15.91 5.85
C PRO A 355 7.53 16.46 7.22
N ILE A 356 6.87 16.01 8.30
CA ILE A 356 7.18 16.45 9.67
C ILE A 356 8.47 15.81 10.15
N GLU A 357 8.67 14.52 9.89
CA GLU A 357 9.94 13.83 10.16
C GLU A 357 11.13 14.54 9.51
N LYS A 358 11.02 14.87 8.21
CA LYS A 358 12.05 15.60 7.50
C LYS A 358 12.33 16.98 8.09
N PHE A 359 11.27 17.69 8.47
CA PHE A 359 11.40 18.99 9.12
C PHE A 359 12.16 18.83 10.44
N ILE A 360 11.74 17.89 11.29
CA ILE A 360 12.34 17.68 12.61
C ILE A 360 13.82 17.31 12.48
N ASN A 361 14.16 16.38 11.59
CA ASN A 361 15.55 15.98 11.40
C ASN A 361 16.42 17.18 11.00
N LYS A 362 15.95 17.98 10.04
CA LYS A 362 16.68 19.14 9.52
C LYS A 362 16.94 20.24 10.56
N HIS A 363 16.02 20.45 11.51
CA HIS A 363 16.04 21.63 12.38
C HIS A 363 16.35 21.33 13.86
N TYR A 364 16.26 20.07 14.31
CA TYR A 364 16.48 19.71 15.72
C TYR A 364 17.41 18.53 15.96
N LEU A 365 17.71 17.70 14.95
CA LEU A 365 18.48 16.46 15.13
C LEU A 365 19.76 16.42 14.28
N ASP A 366 20.09 17.52 13.59
CA ASP A 366 21.30 17.70 12.77
C ASP A 366 22.32 18.63 13.45
#